data_AF-A0A6G7C0I5-F1
#
_entry.id   AF-A0A6G7C0I5-F1
#
_cell.length_a   1.000
_cell.length_b   1.000
_cell.length_c   1.000
_cell.angle_alpha   90.00
_cell.angle_beta   90.00
_cell.angle_gamma   90.00
#
_symmetry.space_group_name_H-M   'P 1'
#
loop_
_entity.id
_entity.type
_entity.pdbx_description
1 polymer ?
#
loop_
_entity_poly.entity_id
_entity_poly.type
_entity_poly.pdbx_seq_one_letter_code
_entity_poly.pdbx_strand_id
1 'polypeptide(L)'
;MTKSEVYNILDLLDEIKKIDSLLLLHKNAEDGDFMTSQYEAKKVKLVGELIDALAAPKVQSPQSFSLIQKILDKFYPSVNSRDPEDESLKEIIAAI
;
A
#
# COMPACT_ATOMS: atom_id res chain seq x y z
N MET A 1 13.26 15.02 3.87
CA MET A 1 12.98 14.65 2.47
C MET A 1 13.74 15.53 1.50
N THR A 2 14.42 14.91 0.55
CA THR A 2 15.06 15.52 -0.61
C THR A 2 14.10 15.58 -1.80
N LYS A 3 14.41 16.38 -2.82
CA LYS A 3 13.61 16.40 -4.06
C LYS A 3 13.51 15.03 -4.72
N SER A 4 14.61 14.26 -4.73
CA SER A 4 14.63 12.92 -5.31
C SER A 4 13.68 11.97 -4.59
N GLU A 5 13.61 12.05 -3.26
CA GLU A 5 12.68 11.23 -2.46
C GLU A 5 11.22 11.61 -2.74
N VAL A 6 10.92 12.91 -2.90
CA VAL A 6 9.59 13.38 -3.29
C VAL A 6 9.20 12.84 -4.66
N TYR A 7 10.08 12.94 -5.66
CA TYR A 7 9.79 12.42 -7.00
C TYR A 7 9.56 10.91 -7.00
N ASN A 8 10.39 10.14 -6.29
CA ASN A 8 10.20 8.70 -6.16
C ASN A 8 8.83 8.33 -5.57
N ILE A 9 8.38 9.05 -4.53
CA ILE A 9 7.06 8.83 -3.93
C ILE A 9 5.93 9.18 -4.89
N LEU A 10 6.06 10.26 -5.67
CA LEU A 10 5.08 10.65 -6.67
C LEU A 10 4.99 9.60 -7.79
N ASP A 11 6.13 9.08 -8.25
CA ASP A 11 6.19 8.04 -9.27
C ASP A 11 5.51 6.74 -8.79
N LEU A 12 5.78 6.31 -7.55
CA LEU A 12 5.12 5.16 -6.93
C LEU A 12 3.60 5.36 -6.84
N LEU A 13 3.15 6.54 -6.43
CA LEU A 13 1.72 6.87 -6.37
C LEU A 13 1.05 6.82 -7.74
N ASP A 14 1.72 7.30 -8.78
CA ASP A 14 1.19 7.28 -10.14
C ASP A 14 1.18 5.86 -10.72
N GLU A 15 2.15 5.01 -10.39
CA GLU A 15 2.10 3.60 -10.76
C GLU A 15 0.94 2.86 -10.08
N ILE A 16 0.71 3.10 -8.78
CA ILE A 16 -0.43 2.52 -8.05
C ILE A 16 -1.76 2.92 -8.72
N LYS A 17 -1.94 4.20 -9.08
CA LYS A 17 -3.16 4.66 -9.79
C LYS A 17 -3.36 3.99 -11.15
N LYS A 18 -2.27 3.73 -11.88
CA LYS A 18 -2.33 2.99 -13.15
C LYS A 18 -2.80 1.55 -12.92
N ILE A 19 -2.28 0.88 -11.89
CA ILE A 19 -2.71 -0.46 -11.52
C ILE A 19 -4.19 -0.47 -11.11
N ASP A 20 -4.65 0.50 -10.33
CA ASP A 20 -6.08 0.64 -9.99
C ASP A 20 -6.97 0.80 -11.23
N SER A 21 -6.49 1.54 -12.23
CA SER A 21 -7.21 1.71 -13.50
C SER A 21 -7.28 0.40 -14.29
N LEU A 22 -6.21 -0.40 -14.29
CA LEU A 22 -6.17 -1.71 -14.94
C LEU A 22 -7.07 -2.73 -14.23
N LEU A 23 -7.09 -2.73 -12.89
CA LEU A 23 -8.01 -3.55 -12.10
C LEU A 23 -9.45 -3.23 -12.45
N LEU A 24 -9.80 -1.94 -12.53
CA LEU A 24 -11.16 -1.52 -12.88
C LEU A 24 -11.54 -1.93 -14.31
N LEU A 25 -10.60 -1.89 -15.25
CA LEU A 25 -10.82 -2.31 -16.63
C LEU A 25 -11.09 -3.81 -16.76
N HIS A 26 -10.38 -4.65 -16.00
CA HIS A 26 -10.45 -6.12 -16.14
C HIS A 26 -11.46 -6.79 -15.20
N LYS A 27 -12.04 -6.06 -14.24
CA LYS A 27 -12.99 -6.59 -13.25
C LYS A 27 -14.22 -7.30 -13.85
N ASN A 28 -14.59 -6.98 -15.09
CA ASN A 28 -15.75 -7.56 -15.78
C ASN A 28 -15.39 -8.32 -17.07
N ALA A 29 -14.11 -8.62 -17.31
CA ALA A 29 -13.67 -9.35 -18.50
C ALA A 29 -13.71 -10.88 -18.28
N GLU A 30 -13.90 -11.68 -19.32
CA GLU A 30 -13.96 -13.16 -19.22
C GLU A 30 -12.67 -13.79 -18.67
N ASP A 31 -11.49 -13.23 -18.98
CA ASP A 31 -10.20 -13.60 -18.37
C ASP A 31 -9.83 -12.73 -17.14
N GLY A 32 -10.84 -12.06 -16.58
CA GLY A 32 -10.69 -11.01 -15.57
C GLY A 32 -10.03 -11.51 -14.29
N ASP A 33 -10.33 -12.73 -13.83
CA ASP A 33 -9.86 -13.22 -12.52
C ASP A 33 -8.35 -13.43 -12.46
N PHE A 34 -7.73 -14.03 -13.49
CA PHE A 34 -6.28 -14.22 -13.51
C PHE A 34 -5.56 -12.86 -13.59
N MET A 35 -5.95 -11.99 -14.52
CA MET A 35 -5.31 -10.68 -14.68
C MET A 35 -5.51 -9.80 -13.44
N THR A 36 -6.70 -9.82 -12.86
CA THR A 36 -7.02 -9.08 -11.63
C THR A 36 -6.12 -9.55 -10.48
N SER A 37 -5.94 -10.85 -10.30
CA SER A 37 -5.05 -11.37 -9.25
C SER A 37 -3.59 -10.89 -9.39
N GLN A 38 -3.08 -10.80 -10.63
CA GLN A 38 -1.72 -10.31 -10.89
C GLN A 38 -1.59 -8.81 -10.59
N TYR A 39 -2.59 -8.02 -10.98
CA TYR A 39 -2.63 -6.60 -10.70
C TYR A 39 -2.80 -6.30 -9.20
N GLU A 40 -3.60 -7.09 -8.47
CA GLU A 40 -3.72 -6.98 -7.01
C GLU A 40 -2.40 -7.28 -6.32
N ALA A 41 -1.71 -8.37 -6.69
CA ALA A 41 -0.38 -8.69 -6.15
C ALA A 41 0.63 -7.57 -6.44
N LYS A 42 0.62 -7.01 -7.66
CA LYS A 42 1.48 -5.88 -8.03
C LYS A 42 1.14 -4.63 -7.21
N LYS A 43 -0.14 -4.34 -6.97
CA LYS A 43 -0.58 -3.22 -6.13
C LYS A 43 -0.05 -3.36 -4.71
N VAL A 44 -0.16 -4.54 -4.09
CA VAL A 44 0.37 -4.81 -2.75
C VAL A 44 1.86 -4.51 -2.69
N LYS A 45 2.63 -4.98 -3.68
CA LYS A 45 4.06 -4.71 -3.76
C LYS A 45 4.37 -3.22 -3.84
N LEU A 46 3.72 -2.47 -4.72
CA LEU A 46 3.94 -1.03 -4.89
C LEU A 46 3.55 -0.23 -3.64
N VAL A 47 2.48 -0.61 -2.95
CA VAL A 47 2.12 0.02 -1.67
C VAL A 47 3.18 -0.29 -0.60
N GLY A 48 3.73 -1.50 -0.57
CA GLY A 48 4.87 -1.86 0.28
C GLY A 48 6.08 -0.96 0.02
N GLU A 49 6.49 -0.82 -1.24
CA GLU A 49 7.60 0.05 -1.63
C GLU A 49 7.37 1.53 -1.25
N LEU A 50 6.12 2.01 -1.36
CA LEU A 50 5.74 3.35 -0.92
C LEU A 50 5.85 3.51 0.61
N ILE A 51 5.44 2.50 1.38
CA ILE A 51 5.57 2.50 2.83
C ILE A 51 7.05 2.48 3.23
N ASP A 52 7.87 1.64 2.59
CA ASP A 52 9.32 1.57 2.84
C ASP A 52 10.01 2.92 2.57
N ALA A 53 9.64 3.61 1.48
CA ALA A 53 10.17 4.93 1.17
C ALA A 53 9.81 5.98 2.23
N LEU A 54 8.60 5.90 2.82
CA LEU A 54 8.12 6.80 3.86
C LEU A 54 8.65 6.47 5.26
N ALA A 55 8.96 5.20 5.51
CA ALA A 55 9.54 4.69 6.74
C ALA A 55 11.09 4.73 6.74
N ALA A 56 11.71 5.05 5.59
CA ALA A 56 13.16 5.14 5.47
C ALA A 56 13.76 6.09 6.52
N PRO A 57 14.92 5.79 7.13
CA PRO A 57 15.47 6.58 8.24
C PRO A 57 15.66 8.09 7.99
N LYS A 58 15.78 8.49 6.72
CA LYS A 58 15.93 9.89 6.29
C LYS A 58 14.60 10.65 6.13
N VAL A 59 13.50 9.92 6.10
CA VAL A 59 12.13 10.39 5.86
C VAL A 59 11.26 10.19 7.10
N GLN A 60 11.55 9.16 7.90
CA GLN A 60 10.78 8.79 9.08
C GLN A 60 10.54 9.98 10.01
N SER A 61 9.26 10.24 10.26
CA SER A 61 8.78 11.34 11.09
C SER A 61 7.31 11.07 11.46
N PRO A 62 6.77 11.70 12.50
CA PRO A 62 5.34 11.60 12.80
C PRO A 62 4.44 11.93 11.59
N GLN A 63 4.87 12.87 10.75
CA GLN A 63 4.18 13.24 9.53
C GLN A 63 4.23 12.14 8.47
N SER A 64 5.37 11.46 8.30
CA SER A 64 5.46 10.33 7.36
C SER A 64 4.65 9.13 7.82
N PHE A 65 4.62 8.85 9.13
CA PHE A 65 3.74 7.81 9.70
C PHE A 65 2.25 8.15 9.55
N SER A 66 1.86 9.41 9.76
CA SER A 66 0.49 9.86 9.49
C SER A 66 0.12 9.71 8.01
N LEU A 67 1.07 9.93 7.10
CA LEU A 67 0.85 9.70 5.67
C LEU A 67 0.72 8.21 5.33
N ILE A 68 1.54 7.34 5.93
CA ILE A 68 1.42 5.88 5.81
C ILE A 68 0.03 5.43 6.25
N GLN A 69 -0.46 5.93 7.39
CA GLN A 69 -1.82 5.61 7.86
C GLN A 69 -2.89 5.99 6.82
N LYS A 70 -2.82 7.21 6.26
CA LYS A 70 -3.74 7.65 5.20
C LYS A 70 -3.66 6.80 3.93
N ILE A 71 -2.48 6.29 3.60
CA ILE A 71 -2.26 5.38 2.46
C ILE A 71 -2.96 4.04 2.73
N LEU A 72 -2.78 3.48 3.93
CA LEU A 72 -3.43 2.24 4.35
C LEU A 72 -4.97 2.40 4.37
N ASP A 73 -5.48 3.49 4.95
CA ASP A 73 -6.92 3.78 4.98
C ASP A 73 -7.52 3.88 3.58
N LYS A 74 -6.76 4.43 2.62
CA LYS A 74 -7.20 4.61 1.24
C LYS A 74 -7.20 3.30 0.45
N PHE A 75 -6.14 2.50 0.55
CA PHE A 75 -5.95 1.32 -0.30
C PHE A 75 -6.40 0.01 0.36
N TYR A 76 -6.50 -0.02 1.69
CA TYR A 76 -6.88 -1.18 2.49
C TYR A 76 -7.92 -0.84 3.59
N PRO A 77 -9.04 -0.16 3.26
CA PRO A 77 -10.02 0.31 4.25
C PRO A 77 -10.67 -0.82 5.09
N SER A 78 -10.73 -2.04 4.54
CA SER A 78 -11.33 -3.22 5.19
C SER A 78 -10.42 -3.91 6.20
N VAL A 79 -9.12 -3.60 6.23
CA VAL A 79 -8.17 -4.21 7.18
C VAL A 79 -8.31 -3.59 8.58
N ASN A 80 -8.70 -2.32 8.67
CA ASN A 80 -8.92 -1.61 9.94
C ASN A 80 -10.05 -2.19 10.81
N SER A 81 -10.84 -3.12 10.30
CA SER A 81 -12.00 -3.71 10.99
C SER A 81 -11.88 -5.22 11.19
N ARG A 82 -10.74 -5.83 10.82
CA ARG A 82 -10.48 -7.25 11.06
C ARG A 82 -9.40 -7.39 12.14
N ASP A 83 -9.71 -8.17 13.17
CA ASP A 83 -8.68 -8.65 14.08
C ASP A 83 -7.63 -9.42 13.28
N PRO A 84 -6.33 -9.23 13.56
CA PRO A 84 -5.30 -10.02 12.91
C PRO A 84 -5.52 -11.49 13.25
N GLU A 85 -5.64 -12.33 12.22
CA GLU A 85 -5.75 -13.78 12.41
C GLU A 85 -4.42 -14.40 12.86
N ASP A 86 -3.31 -13.74 12.51
CA ASP A 86 -1.94 -14.14 12.81
C ASP A 86 -1.60 -13.94 14.30
N GLU A 87 -1.25 -15.03 14.99
CA GLU A 87 -0.88 -15.02 16.41
C GLU A 87 0.35 -14.15 16.70
N SER A 88 1.33 -14.11 15.78
CA SER A 88 2.54 -13.30 15.95
C SER A 88 2.20 -11.81 15.92
N LEU A 89 1.25 -11.41 15.07
CA LEU A 89 0.78 -10.01 15.03
C LEU A 89 0.02 -9.64 16.30
N LYS A 90 -0.77 -10.57 16.87
CA LYS A 90 -1.46 -10.34 18.15
C LYS A 90 -0.47 -10.09 19.29
N GLU A 91 0.61 -10.87 19.35
CA GLU A 91 1.65 -10.70 20.36
C GLU A 91 2.33 -9.32 20.27
N ILE A 92 2.64 -8.87 19.04
CA ILE A 92 3.25 -7.55 18.82
C ILE A 92 2.29 -6.44 19.24
N ILE A 93 1.00 -6.53 18.89
CA ILE A 93 -0.01 -5.53 19.28
C ILE A 93 -0.16 -5.47 20.80
N ALA A 94 -0.15 -6.61 21.49
CA ALA A 94 -0.24 -6.66 22.95
C ALA A 94 0.98 -6.05 23.67
N ALA A 95 2.11 -5.88 22.97
CA ALA A 95 3.34 -5.32 23.50
C ALA A 95 3.49 -3.80 23.31
N ILE A 96 2.59 -3.16 22.55
CA ILE A 96 2.55 -1.71 22.29
C ILE A 96 1.56 -1.04 23.24
#